data_AF-A0A5N7B6L5-F1
#
_entry.id   AF-A0A5N7B6L5-F1
#
_cell.length_a   1.000
_cell.length_b   1.000
_cell.length_c   1.000
_cell.angle_alpha   90.00
_cell.angle_beta   90.00
_cell.angle_gamma   90.00
#
_symmetry.space_group_name_H-M   'P 1'
#
loop_
_entity.id
_entity.type
_entity.pdbx_description
1 polymer ?
#
loop_
_entity_poly.entity_id
_entity_poly.type
_entity_poly.pdbx_seq_one_letter_code
_entity_poly.pdbx_strand_id
1 'polypeptide(L)'
;MARKGKRLSSRSRRSPRRWTSREDGILFRTVLVCTIHNEDQPPPPDPKKTARGMIPWKLVALSLPGRTNKDCRKRWFMIDGRWGRGPWAPDDKIRLREAVAIYGPV
;
A
#
# COMPACT_ATOMS: atom_id res chain seq x y z
N MET A 1 -18.17 -43.70 -3.07
CA MET A 1 -17.59 -42.46 -3.67
C MET A 1 -17.59 -41.36 -2.63
N ALA A 2 -16.40 -40.93 -2.17
CA ALA A 2 -16.23 -39.98 -1.08
C ALA A 2 -16.43 -38.53 -1.55
N ARG A 3 -17.43 -37.82 -1.01
CA ARG A 3 -17.60 -36.38 -1.21
C ARG A 3 -16.76 -35.64 -0.16
N LYS A 4 -15.66 -35.05 -0.61
CA LYS A 4 -14.69 -34.29 0.21
C LYS A 4 -15.41 -33.14 0.95
N GLY A 5 -15.41 -33.19 2.27
CA GLY A 5 -15.98 -32.15 3.13
C GLY A 5 -15.34 -30.79 2.88
N LYS A 6 -16.17 -29.76 2.67
CA LYS A 6 -15.70 -28.37 2.58
C LYS A 6 -15.17 -27.99 3.97
N ARG A 7 -13.86 -27.80 4.09
CA ARG A 7 -13.26 -27.21 5.30
C ARG A 7 -13.86 -25.82 5.47
N LEU A 8 -14.75 -25.67 6.45
CA LEU A 8 -15.19 -24.36 6.94
C LEU A 8 -13.95 -23.66 7.48
N SER A 9 -13.33 -22.82 6.67
CA SER A 9 -12.36 -21.86 7.17
C SER A 9 -13.12 -20.95 8.11
N SER A 10 -12.88 -21.11 9.41
CA SER A 10 -13.36 -20.25 10.49
C SER A 10 -12.78 -18.86 10.30
N ARG A 11 -13.29 -18.12 9.32
CA ARG A 11 -13.08 -16.68 9.24
C ARG A 11 -13.92 -16.07 10.35
N SER A 12 -13.35 -16.08 11.56
CA SER A 12 -13.70 -15.12 12.59
C SER A 12 -13.85 -13.77 11.89
N ARG A 13 -15.06 -13.21 11.95
CA ARG A 13 -15.35 -11.86 11.45
C ARG A 13 -14.53 -10.91 12.33
N ARG A 14 -13.25 -10.78 12.01
CA ARG A 14 -12.33 -9.88 12.70
C ARG A 14 -12.92 -8.49 12.50
N SER A 15 -13.40 -7.89 13.60
CA SER A 15 -13.87 -6.51 13.61
C SER A 15 -12.86 -5.66 12.84
N PRO A 16 -13.28 -4.78 11.92
CA PRO A 16 -12.36 -4.01 11.09
C PRO A 16 -11.45 -3.17 12.01
N ARG A 17 -10.24 -3.66 12.26
CA ARG A 17 -9.26 -2.94 13.06
C ARG A 17 -8.86 -1.72 12.26
N ARG A 18 -9.17 -0.53 12.75
CA ARG A 18 -8.69 0.73 12.17
C ARG A 18 -7.17 0.72 12.11
N TRP A 19 -6.63 1.30 11.05
CA TRP A 19 -5.20 1.57 10.96
C TRP A 19 -4.86 2.77 11.82
N THR A 20 -3.77 2.67 12.56
CA THR A 20 -3.21 3.75 13.37
C THR A 20 -2.06 4.43 12.64
N SER A 21 -1.76 5.68 12.98
CA SER A 21 -0.63 6.42 12.40
C SER A 21 0.71 5.71 12.62
N ARG A 22 0.87 4.96 13.73
CA ARG A 22 2.05 4.13 14.00
C ARG A 22 2.17 2.96 13.02
N GLU A 23 1.06 2.25 12.78
CA GLU A 23 1.04 1.16 11.79
C GLU A 23 1.30 1.69 10.37
N ASP A 24 0.73 2.86 10.03
CA ASP A 24 0.98 3.50 8.74
C ASP A 24 2.46 3.89 8.59
N GLY A 25 3.07 4.48 9.63
CA GLY A 25 4.50 4.81 9.63
C GLY A 25 5.41 3.58 9.46
N ILE A 26 5.06 2.45 10.10
CA ILE A 26 5.76 1.18 9.90
C ILE A 26 5.58 0.68 8.47
N LEU A 27 4.34 0.71 7.94
CA LEU A 27 4.03 0.33 6.56
C LEU A 27 4.89 1.14 5.58
N PHE A 28 4.93 2.47 5.73
CA PHE A 28 5.73 3.36 4.90
C PHE A 28 7.21 3.08 4.96
N ARG A 29 7.78 3.06 6.17
CA ARG A 29 9.20 2.82 6.37
C ARG A 29 9.62 1.48 5.77
N THR A 30 8.86 0.42 6.03
CA THR A 30 9.22 -0.92 5.54
C THR A 30 9.08 -1.01 4.02
N VAL A 31 8.01 -0.46 3.43
CA VAL A 31 7.88 -0.44 1.97
C VAL A 31 9.03 0.33 1.33
N LEU A 32 9.33 1.53 1.84
CA LEU A 32 10.41 2.38 1.33
C LEU A 32 11.78 1.67 1.38
N VAL A 33 12.12 1.06 2.52
CA VAL A 33 13.35 0.28 2.70
C VAL A 33 13.41 -0.89 1.72
N CYS A 34 12.33 -1.64 1.57
CA CYS A 34 12.29 -2.79 0.64
C CYS A 34 12.38 -2.37 -0.84
N THR A 35 11.91 -1.16 -1.18
CA THR A 35 11.97 -0.64 -2.55
C THR A 35 13.31 0.03 -2.89
N ILE A 36 14.00 0.62 -1.92
CA ILE A 36 15.28 1.32 -2.12
C ILE A 36 16.47 0.35 -2.09
N HIS A 37 16.49 -0.62 -1.18
CA HIS A 37 17.62 -1.56 -1.04
C HIS A 37 17.62 -2.72 -2.07
N ASN A 38 16.95 -2.56 -3.21
CA ASN A 38 16.80 -3.60 -4.23
C ASN A 38 17.88 -3.54 -5.34
N GLU A 39 19.07 -3.03 -5.06
CA GLU A 39 20.17 -3.01 -6.05
C GLU A 39 21.07 -4.25 -6.02
N ASP A 40 21.07 -5.05 -4.94
CA ASP A 40 21.97 -6.21 -4.80
C ASP A 40 21.33 -7.56 -5.18
N GLN A 41 20.07 -7.58 -5.63
CA GLN A 41 19.44 -8.83 -6.07
C GLN A 41 19.68 -9.08 -7.56
N PRO A 42 20.33 -10.21 -7.92
CA PRO A 42 20.46 -10.58 -9.32
C PRO A 42 19.05 -10.73 -9.93
N PRO A 43 18.88 -10.36 -11.21
CA PRO A 43 17.58 -10.40 -11.86
C PRO A 43 16.99 -11.81 -11.70
N PRO A 44 15.70 -11.93 -11.34
CA PRO A 44 15.10 -13.23 -11.12
C PRO A 44 15.24 -14.09 -12.38
N PRO A 45 15.53 -15.40 -12.25
CA PRO A 45 15.74 -16.31 -13.38
C PRO A 45 14.47 -16.48 -14.24
N ASP A 46 13.31 -16.12 -13.69
CA ASP A 46 12.03 -16.10 -14.39
C ASP A 46 11.77 -14.73 -15.04
N PRO A 47 11.74 -14.60 -16.38
CA PRO A 47 11.44 -13.33 -17.06
C PRO A 47 10.04 -12.78 -16.74
N LYS A 48 9.15 -13.60 -16.17
CA LYS A 48 7.82 -13.22 -15.70
C LYS A 48 7.81 -12.55 -14.31
N LYS A 49 8.94 -12.54 -13.58
CA LYS A 49 9.10 -11.88 -12.27
C LYS A 49 9.88 -10.56 -12.34
N THR A 50 10.42 -10.19 -13.50
CA THR A 50 11.29 -9.01 -13.74
C THR A 50 10.54 -7.66 -13.74
N ALA A 51 9.33 -7.59 -13.18
CA ALA A 51 8.67 -6.30 -13.05
C ALA A 51 9.29 -5.53 -11.87
N ARG A 52 10.24 -4.65 -12.19
CA ARG A 52 10.55 -3.44 -11.41
C ARG A 52 9.26 -2.95 -10.73
N GLY A 53 9.24 -2.86 -9.39
CA GLY A 53 8.11 -2.28 -8.64
C GLY A 53 7.25 -3.25 -7.82
N MET A 54 7.65 -4.50 -7.60
CA MET A 54 6.88 -5.41 -6.75
C MET A 54 7.29 -5.29 -5.27
N ILE A 55 6.62 -4.41 -4.53
CA ILE A 55 6.75 -4.30 -3.07
C ILE A 55 6.56 -5.70 -2.44
N PRO A 56 7.53 -6.21 -1.65
CA PRO A 56 7.46 -7.54 -1.06
C PRO A 56 6.49 -7.57 0.13
N TRP A 57 5.18 -7.57 -0.15
CA TRP A 57 4.11 -7.49 0.85
C TRP A 57 4.18 -8.55 1.95
N LYS A 58 4.77 -9.71 1.65
CA LYS A 58 5.02 -10.76 2.66
C LYS A 58 5.97 -10.28 3.74
N LEU A 59 7.06 -9.63 3.34
CA LEU A 59 8.08 -9.10 4.25
C LEU A 59 7.55 -7.88 5.00
N VAL A 60 6.81 -7.01 4.31
CA VAL A 60 6.14 -5.86 4.92
C VAL A 60 5.18 -6.27 6.05
N ALA A 61 4.40 -7.33 5.85
CA ALA A 61 3.47 -7.81 6.86
C ALA A 61 4.15 -8.43 8.09
N LEU A 62 5.39 -8.93 7.96
CA LEU A 62 6.15 -9.44 9.13
C LEU A 62 6.46 -8.31 10.12
N SER A 63 6.59 -7.07 9.65
CA SER A 63 6.78 -5.89 10.50
C SER A 63 5.49 -5.40 11.18
N LEU A 64 4.32 -5.91 10.77
CA LEU A 64 3.00 -5.45 11.24
C LEU A 64 2.24 -6.59 11.94
N PRO A 65 2.41 -6.79 13.25
CA PRO A 65 1.75 -7.87 13.97
C PRO A 65 0.22 -7.75 13.86
N GLY A 66 -0.44 -8.84 13.50
CA GLY A 66 -1.89 -8.89 13.36
C GLY A 66 -2.44 -8.32 12.04
N ARG A 67 -1.59 -7.82 11.13
CA ARG A 67 -1.97 -7.44 9.76
C ARG A 67 -1.49 -8.49 8.77
N THR A 68 -2.30 -8.75 7.74
CA THR A 68 -1.90 -9.66 6.67
C THR A 68 -1.32 -8.91 5.48
N ASN A 69 -0.61 -9.61 4.61
CA ASN A 69 -0.10 -9.08 3.33
C ASN A 69 -1.20 -8.37 2.53
N LYS A 70 -2.43 -8.92 2.55
CA LYS A 70 -3.60 -8.34 1.87
C LYS A 70 -4.04 -7.04 2.50
N ASP A 71 -4.03 -6.95 3.84
CA ASP A 71 -4.36 -5.73 4.57
C ASP A 71 -3.33 -4.63 4.27
N CYS A 72 -2.04 -4.99 4.28
CA CYS A 72 -0.93 -4.06 4.00
C CYS A 72 -1.02 -3.51 2.58
N ARG A 73 -1.22 -4.37 1.57
CA ARG A 73 -1.39 -3.95 0.18
C ARG A 73 -2.61 -3.04 0.01
N LYS A 74 -3.76 -3.45 0.56
CA LYS A 74 -4.99 -2.64 0.49
C LYS A 74 -4.78 -1.28 1.14
N ARG A 75 -4.17 -1.25 2.33
CA ARG A 75 -3.86 -0.01 3.03
C ARG A 75 -2.92 0.86 2.23
N TRP A 76 -1.85 0.29 1.70
CA TRP A 76 -0.92 1.01 0.84
C TRP A 76 -1.67 1.71 -0.28
N PHE A 77 -2.42 1.03 -1.14
CA PHE A 77 -3.17 1.71 -2.21
C PHE A 77 -4.21 2.73 -1.72
N MET A 78 -4.76 2.55 -0.52
CA MET A 78 -5.67 3.55 0.08
C MET A 78 -4.96 4.83 0.52
N ILE A 79 -3.69 4.75 0.96
CA ILE A 79 -2.90 5.92 1.36
C ILE A 79 -2.04 6.45 0.19
N ASP A 80 -1.50 5.55 -0.64
CA ASP A 80 -0.59 5.76 -1.77
C ASP A 80 -1.26 6.41 -2.98
N GLY A 81 -2.59 6.38 -3.07
CA GLY A 81 -3.34 7.00 -4.18
C GLY A 81 -3.13 8.52 -4.37
N ARG A 82 -2.46 9.22 -3.44
CA ARG A 82 -1.95 10.60 -3.54
C ARG A 82 -1.37 10.95 -2.19
N TRP A 83 -0.10 11.34 -2.13
CA TRP A 83 0.43 12.14 -1.04
C TRP A 83 -0.34 13.48 -0.97
N GLY A 84 -1.53 13.49 -0.34
CA GLY A 84 -2.38 14.68 -0.26
C GLY A 84 -3.88 14.40 -0.30
N ARG A 85 -4.40 13.68 0.70
CA ARG A 85 -5.79 13.89 1.15
C ARG A 85 -5.80 14.42 2.59
N GLY A 86 -4.87 15.32 2.87
CA GLY A 86 -5.01 16.27 3.97
C GLY A 86 -5.90 17.44 3.54
N PRO A 87 -6.28 18.33 4.46
CA PRO A 87 -6.80 19.64 4.09
C PRO A 87 -5.82 20.30 3.11
N TRP A 88 -6.33 20.93 2.05
CA TRP A 88 -5.48 21.66 1.09
C TRP A 88 -4.55 22.61 1.84
N ALA A 89 -3.23 22.47 1.64
CA ALA A 89 -2.29 23.43 2.21
C ALA A 89 -2.59 24.81 1.61
N PRO A 90 -2.33 25.91 2.33
CA PRO A 90 -2.51 27.26 1.79
C PRO A 90 -1.72 27.47 0.49
N ASP A 91 -0.54 26.87 0.40
CA ASP A 91 0.30 26.85 -0.80
C ASP A 91 -0.38 26.11 -1.98
N ASP A 92 -1.03 24.98 -1.72
CA ASP A 92 -1.81 24.26 -2.74
C ASP A 92 -2.99 25.10 -3.24
N LYS A 93 -3.64 25.86 -2.34
CA LYS A 93 -4.75 26.75 -2.73
C LYS A 93 -4.29 27.88 -3.65
N ILE A 94 -3.09 28.40 -3.44
CA ILE A 94 -2.50 29.43 -4.31
C ILE A 94 -2.24 28.84 -5.69
N ARG A 95 -1.52 27.71 -5.76
CA ARG A 95 -1.27 27.00 -7.03
C ARG A 95 -2.54 26.65 -7.78
N LEU A 96 -3.60 26.25 -7.06
CA LEU A 96 -4.90 25.97 -7.68
C LEU A 96 -5.51 27.23 -8.29
N ARG A 97 -5.49 28.36 -7.58
CA ARG A 97 -6.03 29.63 -8.09
C ARG A 97 -5.28 30.11 -9.33
N GLU A 98 -3.96 30.00 -9.33
CA GLU A 98 -3.13 30.35 -10.48
C GLU A 98 -3.43 29.44 -11.68
N ALA A 99 -3.52 28.13 -11.47
CA ALA A 99 -3.87 27.19 -12.53
C ALA A 99 -5.30 27.45 -13.08
N VAL A 100 -6.26 27.78 -12.22
CA VAL A 100 -7.62 28.16 -12.63
C VAL A 100 -7.62 29.50 -13.38
N ALA A 101 -6.76 30.45 -13.02
CA ALA A 101 -6.65 31.71 -13.77
C ALA A 101 -6.08 31.50 -15.18
N ILE A 102 -5.18 30.53 -15.36
CA ILE A 102 -4.51 30.27 -16.65
C ILE A 102 -5.35 29.35 -17.55
N TYR A 103 -5.94 28.30 -16.99
CA TYR A 103 -6.60 27.22 -17.75
C TYR A 103 -8.10 27.11 -17.46
N GLY A 104 -8.63 28.00 -16.63
CA GLY A 104 -10.05 28.02 -16.28
C GLY A 104 -10.91 28.36 -17.49
N PRO A 105 -12.18 27.92 -17.49
CA PRO A 105 -13.11 28.27 -18.54
C PRO A 105 -13.35 29.79 -18.55
N VAL A 106 -13.33 30.35 -19.75
CA VAL A 106 -13.63 31.76 -20.05
C VAL A 106 -15.12 32.06 -19.96
#